data_AF-A0AAD9ZCK3-F1
#
_entry.id   AF-A0AAD9ZCK3-F1
#
_cell.length_a   1.000
_cell.length_b   1.000
_cell.length_c   1.000
_cell.angle_alpha   90.00
_cell.angle_beta   90.00
_cell.angle_gamma   90.00
#
_symmetry.space_group_name_H-M   'P 1'
#
loop_
_entity.id
_entity.type
_entity.pdbx_description
1 polymer ?
#
loop_
_entity_poly.entity_id
_entity_poly.type
_entity_poly.pdbx_seq_one_letter_code
_entity_poly.pdbx_strand_id
1 'polypeptide(L)'
;MARLKYLGDVLPDYLVTTTIFSHEDSSQITLRPHRMRTLRATAVNASFLAFCSLSRTVPTPVAEIAPLYPDEAPSLIPCARSTSIPKVLRYAPIPALTSALGATRTRLAALEPIINATLGRRLVYPWRAFAAFAPEKVFSDMIEAVLGAVYIDTGGDLTACDALLRGFGIIDWVETALKKEVQIQHPKEEVGVLARNEQVRYRVWIEHDDCIAGSSGVLVNEGEEKLDLGNGRYRCKLLVGEREICSVRGWNKIDVETAAADDIRILKVK
;
A
#
# COMPACT_ATOMS: atom_id res chain seq x y z
N MET A 1 -10.63 -16.04 -10.03
CA MET A 1 -9.83 -15.18 -9.14
C MET A 1 -9.93 -15.62 -7.67
N ALA A 2 -11.11 -15.65 -7.05
CA ALA A 2 -11.27 -15.94 -5.62
C ALA A 2 -10.59 -17.23 -5.11
N ARG A 3 -10.66 -18.35 -5.87
CA ARG A 3 -10.01 -19.62 -5.49
C ARG A 3 -8.47 -19.53 -5.49
N LEU A 4 -7.90 -18.91 -6.52
CA LEU A 4 -6.45 -18.72 -6.63
C LEU A 4 -5.94 -17.77 -5.58
N LYS A 5 -6.70 -16.69 -5.33
CA LYS A 5 -6.41 -15.74 -4.25
C LYS A 5 -6.42 -16.44 -2.88
N TYR A 6 -7.42 -17.29 -2.60
CA TYR A 6 -7.47 -18.05 -1.35
C TYR A 6 -6.20 -18.88 -1.11
N LEU A 7 -5.71 -19.57 -2.14
CA LEU A 7 -4.44 -20.29 -2.05
C LEU A 7 -3.23 -19.35 -1.95
N GLY A 8 -3.28 -18.24 -2.68
CA GLY A 8 -2.19 -17.27 -2.73
C GLY A 8 -2.06 -16.36 -1.52
N ASP A 9 -3.08 -16.22 -0.69
CA ASP A 9 -3.09 -15.37 0.52
C ASP A 9 -2.06 -15.85 1.56
N VAL A 10 -1.87 -17.18 1.65
CA VAL A 10 -0.91 -17.78 2.60
C VAL A 10 0.54 -17.73 2.12
N LEU A 11 0.78 -17.63 0.81
CA LEU A 11 2.10 -17.76 0.22
C LEU A 11 3.05 -16.59 0.58
N PRO A 12 2.66 -15.31 0.42
CA PRO A 12 3.55 -14.22 0.80
C PRO A 12 3.83 -14.17 2.30
N ASP A 13 2.84 -14.47 3.15
CA ASP A 13 3.07 -14.57 4.61
C ASP A 13 4.11 -15.65 4.95
N TYR A 14 4.00 -16.83 4.32
CA TYR A 14 4.96 -17.91 4.51
C TYR A 14 6.37 -17.51 4.03
N LEU A 15 6.50 -17.03 2.79
CA LEU A 15 7.79 -16.68 2.18
C LEU A 15 8.49 -15.50 2.85
N VAL A 16 7.72 -14.49 3.28
CA VAL A 16 8.28 -13.38 4.06
C VAL A 16 8.76 -13.88 5.42
N THR A 17 7.97 -14.73 6.09
CA THR A 17 8.35 -15.29 7.39
C THR A 17 9.62 -16.13 7.28
N THR A 18 9.72 -17.02 6.29
CA THR A 18 10.93 -17.82 6.08
C THR A 18 12.15 -16.94 5.76
N THR A 19 11.98 -15.86 5.00
CA THR A 19 13.04 -14.88 4.73
C THR A 19 13.54 -14.22 6.02
N ILE A 20 12.62 -13.80 6.91
CA ILE A 20 12.96 -13.18 8.19
C ILE A 20 13.77 -14.14 9.07
N PHE A 21 13.31 -15.39 9.22
CA PHE A 21 14.02 -16.41 10.02
C PHE A 21 15.38 -16.77 9.43
N SER A 22 15.47 -16.93 8.10
CA SER A 22 16.74 -17.24 7.43
C SER A 22 17.78 -16.13 7.64
N HIS A 23 17.33 -14.86 7.66
CA HIS A 23 18.20 -13.74 7.96
C HIS A 23 18.66 -13.74 9.43
N GLU A 24 17.79 -14.03 10.38
CA GLU A 24 18.14 -14.17 11.80
C GLU A 24 19.24 -15.23 12.01
N ASP A 25 19.08 -16.41 11.41
CA ASP A 25 20.07 -17.50 11.47
C ASP A 25 21.40 -17.09 10.84
N SER A 26 21.37 -16.46 9.66
CA SER A 26 22.57 -16.09 8.91
C SER A 26 23.33 -14.90 9.52
N SER A 27 22.62 -13.94 10.09
CA SER A 27 23.21 -12.73 10.68
C SER A 27 23.62 -12.90 12.13
N GLN A 28 23.20 -14.00 12.79
CA GLN A 28 23.38 -14.24 14.23
C GLN A 28 22.79 -13.10 15.10
N ILE A 29 21.84 -12.33 14.58
CA ILE A 29 21.15 -11.26 15.29
C ILE A 29 19.78 -11.77 15.69
N THR A 30 19.55 -11.95 17.00
CA THR A 30 18.22 -12.32 17.51
C THR A 30 17.23 -11.17 17.34
N LEU A 31 16.19 -11.39 16.54
CA LEU A 31 15.15 -10.40 16.32
C LEU A 31 14.10 -10.49 17.43
N ARG A 32 13.65 -9.34 17.93
CA ARG A 32 12.55 -9.32 18.91
C ARG A 32 11.27 -9.85 18.25
N PRO A 33 10.48 -10.73 18.91
CA PRO A 33 9.25 -11.28 18.33
C PRO A 33 8.23 -10.24 17.86
N HIS A 34 8.19 -9.08 18.51
CA HIS A 34 7.37 -7.96 18.06
C HIS A 34 7.84 -7.41 16.71
N ARG A 35 9.15 -7.20 16.53
CA ARG A 35 9.74 -6.66 15.29
C ARG A 35 9.47 -7.60 14.10
N MET A 36 9.59 -8.90 14.29
CA MET A 36 9.29 -9.89 13.23
C MET A 36 7.83 -9.81 12.78
N ARG A 37 6.89 -9.76 13.74
CA ARG A 37 5.45 -9.62 13.46
C ARG A 37 5.14 -8.32 12.73
N THR A 38 5.70 -7.21 13.19
CA THR A 38 5.50 -5.90 12.54
C THR A 38 6.08 -5.90 11.14
N LEU A 39 7.28 -6.48 10.94
CA LEU A 39 7.93 -6.53 9.65
C LEU A 39 7.11 -7.34 8.64
N ARG A 40 6.62 -8.51 9.05
CA ARG A 40 5.69 -9.32 8.25
C ARG A 40 4.43 -8.53 7.87
N ALA A 41 3.80 -7.87 8.85
CA ALA A 41 2.59 -7.07 8.62
C ALA A 41 2.84 -5.90 7.66
N THR A 42 4.03 -5.30 7.67
CA THR A 42 4.42 -4.25 6.72
C THR A 42 4.76 -4.78 5.32
N ALA A 43 5.15 -6.05 5.19
CA ALA A 43 5.50 -6.72 3.94
C ALA A 43 4.29 -7.23 3.16
N VAL A 44 3.24 -7.63 3.87
CA VAL A 44 2.08 -8.36 3.32
C VAL A 44 0.77 -7.63 3.59
N ASN A 45 0.79 -6.30 3.76
CA ASN A 45 -0.46 -5.55 3.83
C ASN A 45 -0.98 -5.17 2.43
N ALA A 46 -2.30 -5.01 2.36
CA ALA A 46 -3.01 -4.71 1.12
C ALA A 46 -2.48 -3.46 0.39
N SER A 47 -2.13 -2.39 1.12
CA SER A 47 -1.61 -1.16 0.50
C SER A 47 -0.26 -1.37 -0.15
N PHE A 48 0.65 -2.10 0.49
CA PHE A 48 1.97 -2.40 -0.07
C PHE A 48 1.88 -3.37 -1.26
N LEU A 49 1.07 -4.42 -1.17
CA LEU A 49 0.86 -5.36 -2.27
C LEU A 49 0.20 -4.68 -3.49
N ALA A 50 -0.78 -3.82 -3.26
CA ALA A 50 -1.41 -3.03 -4.32
C ALA A 50 -0.44 -2.00 -4.94
N PHE A 51 0.45 -1.42 -4.13
CA PHE A 51 1.54 -0.58 -4.64
C PHE A 51 2.46 -1.38 -5.56
N CYS A 52 2.92 -2.55 -5.13
CA CYS A 52 3.75 -3.43 -5.95
C CYS A 52 3.05 -3.84 -7.26
N SER A 53 1.73 -4.10 -7.22
CA SER A 53 0.97 -4.51 -8.41
C SER A 53 0.77 -3.39 -9.43
N LEU A 54 0.67 -2.14 -8.97
CA LEU A 54 0.43 -0.98 -9.82
C LEU A 54 1.71 -0.32 -10.33
N SER A 55 2.77 -0.28 -9.50
CA SER A 55 4.04 0.36 -9.84
C SER A 55 4.93 -0.50 -10.73
N ARG A 56 4.77 -1.83 -10.72
CA ARG A 56 5.57 -2.72 -11.57
C ARG A 56 4.88 -3.05 -12.88
N THR A 57 5.67 -3.05 -13.94
CA THR A 57 5.20 -3.27 -15.30
C THR A 57 5.91 -4.46 -15.92
N VAL A 58 5.14 -5.29 -16.62
CA VAL A 58 5.63 -6.43 -17.38
C VAL A 58 5.68 -6.03 -18.87
N PRO A 59 6.78 -6.30 -19.58
CA PRO A 59 6.83 -6.16 -21.04
C PRO A 59 5.77 -7.05 -21.67
N THR A 60 4.82 -6.45 -22.38
CA THR A 60 3.74 -7.16 -23.06
C THR A 60 3.98 -7.05 -24.56
N PRO A 61 4.09 -8.17 -25.29
CA PRO A 61 4.23 -8.12 -26.74
C PRO A 61 2.95 -7.53 -27.35
N VAL A 62 3.13 -6.54 -28.20
CA VAL A 62 2.07 -5.86 -28.96
C VAL A 62 2.51 -5.80 -30.41
N ALA A 63 1.56 -5.83 -31.34
CA ALA A 63 1.83 -5.58 -32.75
C ALA A 63 1.30 -4.19 -33.10
N GLU A 64 2.19 -3.29 -33.50
CA GLU A 64 1.82 -1.97 -34.03
C GLU A 64 1.70 -2.03 -35.55
N ILE A 65 0.79 -1.25 -36.12
CA ILE A 65 0.63 -1.18 -37.57
C ILE A 65 1.66 -0.19 -38.10
N ALA A 66 2.50 -0.63 -39.04
CA ALA A 66 3.45 0.25 -39.71
C ALA A 66 2.73 1.42 -40.40
N PRO A 67 3.33 2.63 -40.45
CA PRO A 67 2.74 3.75 -41.17
C PRO A 67 2.48 3.37 -42.64
N LEU A 68 1.23 3.51 -43.08
CA LEU A 68 0.81 3.22 -44.45
C LEU A 68 1.36 4.29 -45.40
N TYR A 69 2.25 3.90 -46.31
CA TYR A 69 2.52 4.67 -47.53
C TYR A 69 1.40 4.37 -48.56
N PRO A 70 1.15 5.27 -49.53
CA PRO A 70 0.01 5.15 -50.45
C PRO A 70 -0.08 3.84 -51.26
N ASP A 71 0.99 3.04 -51.31
CA ASP A 71 1.08 1.80 -52.11
C ASP A 71 1.56 0.55 -51.31
N GLU A 72 1.61 0.60 -49.98
CA GLU A 72 2.07 -0.55 -49.16
C GLU A 72 0.94 -1.24 -48.39
N ALA A 73 0.99 -2.57 -48.37
CA ALA A 73 0.12 -3.39 -47.54
C ALA A 73 0.45 -3.18 -46.04
N PRO A 74 -0.55 -3.14 -45.15
CA PRO A 74 -0.31 -2.97 -43.72
C PRO A 74 0.56 -4.11 -43.19
N SER A 75 1.73 -3.76 -42.65
CA SER A 75 2.63 -4.70 -41.97
C SER A 75 2.55 -4.49 -40.46
N LEU A 76 2.67 -5.61 -39.71
CA LEU A 76 2.70 -5.59 -38.25
C LEU A 76 4.15 -5.50 -37.78
N ILE A 77 4.44 -4.51 -36.95
CA ILE A 77 5.71 -4.34 -36.27
C ILE A 77 5.58 -4.93 -34.86
N PRO A 78 6.27 -6.04 -34.54
CA PRO A 78 6.34 -6.53 -33.17
C PRO A 78 7.02 -5.48 -32.28
N CYS A 79 6.32 -5.02 -31.25
CA CYS A 79 6.85 -4.14 -30.22
C CYS A 79 6.53 -4.71 -28.82
N ALA A 80 7.12 -4.13 -27.78
CA ALA A 80 6.80 -4.47 -26.40
C ALA A 80 6.32 -3.22 -25.67
N ARG A 81 5.12 -3.27 -25.09
CA ARG A 81 4.59 -2.22 -24.22
C ARG A 81 4.68 -2.64 -22.78
N SER A 82 5.22 -1.77 -21.94
CA SER A 82 5.27 -2.01 -20.50
C SER A 82 3.87 -1.82 -19.91
N THR A 83 3.27 -2.88 -19.34
CA THR A 83 1.93 -2.81 -18.74
C THR A 83 1.94 -3.34 -17.31
N SER A 84 1.26 -2.63 -16.40
CA SER A 84 1.09 -3.08 -15.01
C SER A 84 0.15 -4.29 -14.95
N ILE A 85 0.27 -5.12 -13.92
CA ILE A 85 -0.57 -6.32 -13.76
C ILE A 85 -2.07 -6.06 -13.91
N PRO A 86 -2.66 -5.02 -13.29
CA PRO A 86 -4.09 -4.77 -13.45
C PRO A 86 -4.50 -4.50 -14.91
N LYS A 87 -3.60 -4.01 -15.77
CA LYS A 87 -3.88 -3.83 -17.21
C LYS A 87 -3.79 -5.14 -18.00
N VAL A 88 -2.96 -6.09 -17.54
CA VAL A 88 -2.79 -7.41 -18.18
C VAL A 88 -3.94 -8.33 -17.84
N LEU A 89 -4.50 -8.22 -16.64
CA LEU A 89 -5.64 -9.02 -16.23
C LEU A 89 -6.85 -8.66 -17.09
N ARG A 90 -7.18 -9.56 -18.02
CA ARG A 90 -8.38 -9.49 -18.86
C ARG A 90 -9.61 -9.75 -18.00
N TYR A 91 -9.99 -8.81 -17.15
CA TYR A 91 -11.35 -8.75 -16.66
C TYR A 91 -12.25 -8.25 -17.80
N ALA A 92 -13.44 -8.84 -17.95
CA ALA A 92 -14.48 -8.20 -18.74
C ALA A 92 -14.59 -6.73 -18.28
N PRO A 93 -14.85 -5.76 -19.18
CA PRO A 93 -14.89 -4.36 -18.81
C PRO A 93 -16.01 -4.14 -17.77
N ILE A 94 -15.65 -4.18 -16.50
CA ILE A 94 -16.50 -3.84 -15.36
C ILE A 94 -16.23 -2.36 -15.11
N PRO A 95 -17.17 -1.46 -15.44
CA PRO A 95 -16.94 -0.01 -15.38
C PRO A 95 -16.45 0.46 -14.01
N ALA A 96 -16.98 -0.13 -12.93
CA ALA A 96 -16.59 0.15 -11.56
C ALA A 96 -15.10 -0.13 -11.30
N LEU A 97 -14.56 -1.25 -11.80
CA LEU A 97 -13.15 -1.61 -11.62
C LEU A 97 -12.23 -0.70 -12.43
N THR A 98 -12.63 -0.34 -13.64
CA THR A 98 -11.88 0.62 -14.48
C THR A 98 -11.82 2.00 -13.83
N SER A 99 -12.94 2.48 -13.29
CA SER A 99 -13.01 3.74 -12.54
C SER A 99 -12.12 3.69 -11.28
N ALA A 100 -12.24 2.62 -10.49
CA ALA A 100 -11.42 2.42 -9.29
C ALA A 100 -9.92 2.37 -9.61
N LEU A 101 -9.53 1.72 -10.71
CA LEU A 101 -8.14 1.69 -11.18
C LEU A 101 -7.66 3.09 -11.58
N GLY A 102 -8.48 3.87 -12.28
CA GLY A 102 -8.18 5.26 -12.64
C GLY A 102 -7.95 6.13 -11.40
N ALA A 103 -8.89 6.13 -10.47
CA ALA A 103 -8.80 6.91 -9.23
C ALA A 103 -7.61 6.49 -8.35
N THR A 104 -7.33 5.18 -8.26
CA THR A 104 -6.19 4.65 -7.48
C THR A 104 -4.86 5.03 -8.13
N ARG A 105 -4.77 5.00 -9.46
CA ARG A 105 -3.58 5.46 -10.19
C ARG A 105 -3.30 6.94 -10.01
N THR A 106 -4.34 7.79 -10.05
CA THR A 106 -4.16 9.24 -9.83
C THR A 106 -3.57 9.51 -8.44
N ARG A 107 -4.09 8.85 -7.41
CA ARG A 107 -3.54 8.93 -6.04
C ARG A 107 -2.11 8.40 -5.97
N LEU A 108 -1.85 7.25 -6.59
CA LEU A 108 -0.51 6.66 -6.62
C LEU A 108 0.51 7.59 -7.28
N ALA A 109 0.19 8.20 -8.42
CA ALA A 109 1.11 9.09 -9.14
C ALA A 109 1.59 10.26 -8.26
N ALA A 110 0.73 10.78 -7.37
CA ALA A 110 1.09 11.83 -6.43
C ALA A 110 1.94 11.32 -5.25
N LEU A 111 1.74 10.07 -4.81
CA LEU A 111 2.36 9.49 -3.61
C LEU A 111 3.61 8.65 -3.90
N GLU A 112 3.76 8.15 -5.12
CA GLU A 112 4.84 7.25 -5.54
C GLU A 112 6.25 7.82 -5.28
N PRO A 113 6.55 9.11 -5.56
CA PRO A 113 7.85 9.68 -5.20
C PRO A 113 8.11 9.65 -3.69
N ILE A 114 7.07 9.89 -2.88
CA ILE A 114 7.16 9.87 -1.42
C ILE A 114 7.39 8.42 -0.96
N ILE A 115 6.60 7.47 -1.44
CA ILE A 115 6.72 6.05 -1.10
C ILE A 115 8.11 5.54 -1.46
N ASN A 116 8.59 5.76 -2.69
CA ASN A 116 9.90 5.30 -3.14
C ASN A 116 11.06 5.95 -2.37
N ALA A 117 10.98 7.26 -2.10
CA ALA A 117 11.98 7.93 -1.27
C ALA A 117 12.01 7.35 0.16
N THR A 118 10.84 6.99 0.69
CA THR A 118 10.71 6.51 2.06
C THR A 118 11.11 5.05 2.20
N LEU A 119 10.81 4.19 1.23
CA LEU A 119 11.26 2.79 1.19
C LEU A 119 12.75 2.65 0.85
N GLY A 120 13.29 3.51 -0.02
CA GLY A 120 14.67 3.39 -0.52
C GLY A 120 15.71 4.19 0.27
N ARG A 121 15.39 5.42 0.68
CA ARG A 121 16.34 6.36 1.29
C ARG A 121 16.09 6.60 2.77
N ARG A 122 14.84 6.76 3.18
CA ARG A 122 14.52 7.00 4.59
C ARG A 122 14.48 5.66 5.34
N LEU A 123 14.96 5.62 6.57
CA LEU A 123 14.90 4.44 7.42
C LEU A 123 13.54 4.35 8.13
N VAL A 124 12.43 4.64 7.44
CA VAL A 124 11.08 4.68 8.02
C VAL A 124 10.08 4.07 7.04
N TYR A 125 9.10 3.30 7.52
CA TYR A 125 8.01 2.79 6.69
C TYR A 125 6.97 3.87 6.38
N PRO A 126 6.49 4.03 5.13
CA PRO A 126 5.63 5.15 4.73
C PRO A 126 4.15 4.95 5.08
N TRP A 127 3.85 4.79 6.38
CA TRP A 127 2.50 4.57 6.89
C TRP A 127 1.48 5.59 6.37
N ARG A 128 1.77 6.88 6.52
CA ARG A 128 0.88 7.95 6.04
C ARG A 128 0.65 7.91 4.53
N ALA A 129 1.70 7.68 3.74
CA ALA A 129 1.54 7.62 2.29
C ALA A 129 0.69 6.40 1.89
N PHE A 130 0.84 5.25 2.55
CA PHE A 130 -0.03 4.10 2.30
C PHE A 130 -1.47 4.29 2.80
N ALA A 131 -1.67 5.04 3.88
CA ALA A 131 -2.99 5.40 4.36
C ALA A 131 -3.72 6.37 3.40
N ALA A 132 -3.01 7.34 2.83
CA ALA A 132 -3.53 8.22 1.78
C ALA A 132 -3.75 7.48 0.44
N PHE A 133 -2.90 6.51 0.14
CA PHE A 133 -2.99 5.71 -1.07
C PHE A 133 -4.29 4.89 -1.12
N ALA A 134 -4.72 4.30 0.00
CA ALA A 134 -6.02 3.63 0.20
C ALA A 134 -6.56 2.87 -1.03
N PRO A 135 -5.82 1.90 -1.57
CA PRO A 135 -6.24 1.16 -2.76
C PRO A 135 -7.44 0.26 -2.45
N GLU A 136 -8.21 -0.07 -3.50
CA GLU A 136 -9.19 -1.15 -3.37
C GLU A 136 -8.46 -2.47 -3.15
N LYS A 137 -9.02 -3.30 -2.25
CA LYS A 137 -8.45 -4.61 -1.89
C LYS A 137 -8.23 -5.53 -3.09
N VAL A 138 -9.03 -5.36 -4.15
CA VAL A 138 -8.88 -6.12 -5.40
C VAL A 138 -7.45 -6.04 -5.96
N PHE A 139 -6.72 -4.94 -5.77
CA PHE A 139 -5.37 -4.78 -6.30
C PHE A 139 -4.28 -5.55 -5.53
N SER A 140 -4.49 -5.85 -4.24
CA SER A 140 -3.64 -6.79 -3.50
C SER A 140 -4.02 -8.23 -3.81
N ASP A 141 -5.33 -8.51 -3.86
CA ASP A 141 -5.88 -9.81 -4.23
C ASP A 141 -5.39 -10.29 -5.61
N MET A 142 -5.01 -9.38 -6.51
CA MET A 142 -4.38 -9.69 -7.79
C MET A 142 -2.99 -10.33 -7.64
N ILE A 143 -2.14 -9.82 -6.74
CA ILE A 143 -0.81 -10.40 -6.49
C ILE A 143 -0.96 -11.79 -5.90
N GLU A 144 -1.83 -11.93 -4.89
CA GLU A 144 -2.14 -13.22 -4.27
C GLU A 144 -2.69 -14.21 -5.31
N ALA A 145 -3.64 -13.81 -6.16
CA ALA A 145 -4.17 -14.68 -7.20
C ALA A 145 -3.11 -15.12 -8.22
N VAL A 146 -2.17 -14.24 -8.60
CA VAL A 146 -1.06 -14.60 -9.50
C VAL A 146 -0.09 -15.56 -8.81
N LEU A 147 0.23 -15.35 -7.54
CA LEU A 147 1.06 -16.28 -6.75
C LEU A 147 0.42 -17.67 -6.67
N GLY A 148 -0.88 -17.74 -6.35
CA GLY A 148 -1.61 -19.00 -6.31
C GLY A 148 -1.65 -19.71 -7.67
N ALA A 149 -1.71 -18.96 -8.77
CA ALA A 149 -1.63 -19.52 -10.12
C ALA A 149 -0.25 -20.11 -10.41
N VAL A 150 0.83 -19.36 -10.12
CA VAL A 150 2.22 -19.83 -10.31
C VAL A 150 2.51 -21.05 -9.45
N TYR A 151 2.05 -21.06 -8.21
CA TYR A 151 2.22 -22.21 -7.32
C TYR A 151 1.57 -23.48 -7.89
N ILE A 152 0.37 -23.37 -8.47
CA ILE A 152 -0.30 -24.52 -9.10
C ILE A 152 0.43 -24.95 -10.39
N ASP A 153 0.75 -24.00 -11.27
CA ASP A 153 1.35 -24.26 -12.59
C ASP A 153 2.72 -24.91 -12.49
N THR A 154 3.46 -24.60 -11.43
CA THR A 154 4.79 -25.16 -11.14
C THR A 154 4.76 -26.44 -10.31
N GLY A 155 3.57 -26.97 -9.98
CA GLY A 155 3.44 -28.19 -9.19
C GLY A 155 3.80 -28.02 -7.71
N GLY A 156 3.66 -26.81 -7.16
CA GLY A 156 3.92 -26.48 -5.77
C GLY A 156 5.32 -25.95 -5.50
N ASP A 157 6.02 -25.42 -6.49
CA ASP A 157 7.37 -24.89 -6.34
C ASP A 157 7.38 -23.53 -5.65
N LEU A 158 7.79 -23.52 -4.38
CA LEU A 158 7.95 -22.30 -3.59
C LEU A 158 9.07 -21.39 -4.10
N THR A 159 10.07 -21.92 -4.82
CA THR A 159 11.15 -21.11 -5.36
C THR A 159 10.67 -20.23 -6.51
N ALA A 160 9.74 -20.73 -7.33
CA ALA A 160 9.07 -19.93 -8.35
C ALA A 160 8.20 -18.80 -7.75
N CYS A 161 7.52 -19.08 -6.64
CA CYS A 161 6.78 -18.06 -5.90
C CYS A 161 7.70 -17.00 -5.27
N ASP A 162 8.83 -17.41 -4.69
CA ASP A 162 9.84 -16.48 -4.14
C ASP A 162 10.42 -15.59 -5.25
N ALA A 163 10.79 -16.18 -6.39
CA ALA A 163 11.27 -15.43 -7.55
C ALA A 163 10.25 -14.39 -8.02
N LEU A 164 8.95 -14.73 -8.01
CA LEU A 164 7.89 -13.79 -8.35
C LEU A 164 7.79 -12.64 -7.32
N LEU A 165 7.83 -12.94 -6.02
CA LEU A 165 7.82 -11.90 -4.97
C LEU A 165 9.05 -10.99 -5.02
N ARG A 166 10.21 -11.52 -5.37
CA ARG A 166 11.43 -10.74 -5.69
C ARG A 166 11.25 -9.90 -6.94
N GLY A 167 10.60 -10.42 -7.97
CA GLY A 167 10.14 -9.64 -9.12
C GLY A 167 9.23 -8.47 -8.73
N PHE A 168 8.43 -8.63 -7.66
CA PHE A 168 7.66 -7.56 -7.01
C PHE A 168 8.43 -6.72 -5.99
N GLY A 169 9.69 -7.07 -5.72
CA GLY A 169 10.60 -6.49 -4.72
C GLY A 169 10.01 -6.44 -3.33
N ILE A 170 9.07 -7.35 -3.03
CA ILE A 170 8.52 -7.54 -1.69
C ILE A 170 9.63 -8.09 -0.80
N ILE A 171 10.31 -9.15 -1.27
CA ILE A 171 11.43 -9.77 -0.55
C ILE A 171 12.62 -8.82 -0.45
N ASP A 172 12.95 -8.09 -1.53
CA ASP A 172 14.05 -7.10 -1.52
C ASP A 172 13.83 -6.00 -0.47
N TRP A 173 12.57 -5.57 -0.31
CA TRP A 173 12.20 -4.61 0.73
C TRP A 173 12.34 -5.23 2.14
N VAL A 174 11.91 -6.47 2.36
CA VAL A 174 12.09 -7.18 3.65
C VAL A 174 13.57 -7.25 4.01
N GLU A 175 14.40 -7.73 3.09
CA GLU A 175 15.85 -7.84 3.30
C GLU A 175 16.49 -6.48 3.57
N THR A 176 16.06 -5.43 2.86
CA THR A 176 16.53 -4.05 3.10
C THR A 176 16.12 -3.55 4.48
N ALA A 177 14.88 -3.81 4.89
CA ALA A 177 14.36 -3.39 6.19
C ALA A 177 15.04 -4.12 7.36
N LEU A 178 15.45 -5.37 7.16
CA LEU A 178 16.28 -6.13 8.09
C LEU A 178 17.70 -5.53 8.18
N LYS A 179 18.38 -5.35 7.04
CA LYS A 179 19.76 -4.85 6.99
C LYS A 179 19.94 -3.42 7.52
N LYS A 180 18.98 -2.53 7.23
CA LYS A 180 19.08 -1.10 7.58
C LYS A 180 18.30 -0.71 8.84
N GLU A 181 17.77 -1.69 9.56
CA GLU A 181 16.93 -1.48 10.75
C GLU A 181 15.81 -0.45 10.56
N VAL A 182 15.10 -0.51 9.43
CA VAL A 182 14.03 0.45 9.11
C VAL A 182 13.02 0.55 10.25
N GLN A 183 12.60 1.77 10.58
CA GLN A 183 11.56 2.06 11.55
C GLN A 183 10.19 1.71 10.98
N ILE A 184 9.70 0.55 11.39
CA ILE A 184 8.45 -0.05 10.91
C ILE A 184 7.29 0.14 11.87
N GLN A 185 7.52 0.70 13.06
CA GLN A 185 6.47 0.88 14.06
C GLN A 185 5.36 1.80 13.56
N HIS A 186 4.11 1.42 13.80
CA HIS A 186 2.96 2.23 13.37
C HIS A 186 2.89 3.53 14.18
N PRO A 187 2.65 4.71 13.57
CA PRO A 187 2.65 5.99 14.29
C PRO A 187 1.67 6.03 15.47
N LYS A 188 0.47 5.44 15.33
CA LYS A 188 -0.50 5.32 16.43
C LYS A 188 0.02 4.51 17.62
N GLU A 189 0.81 3.46 17.38
CA GLU A 189 1.43 2.68 18.47
C GLU A 189 2.48 3.51 19.19
N GLU A 190 3.28 4.29 18.46
CA GLU A 190 4.27 5.19 19.05
C GLU A 190 3.61 6.27 19.93
N VAL A 191 2.50 6.85 19.48
CA VAL A 191 1.73 7.82 20.28
C VAL A 191 1.21 7.16 21.56
N GLY A 192 0.68 5.94 21.49
CA GLY A 192 0.25 5.19 22.66
C GLY A 192 1.38 5.00 23.68
N VAL A 193 2.59 4.64 23.23
CA VAL A 193 3.76 4.51 24.10
C VAL A 193 4.15 5.86 24.73
N LEU A 194 4.10 6.95 23.96
CA LEU A 194 4.45 8.29 24.45
C LEU A 194 3.43 8.85 25.44
N ALA A 195 2.15 8.54 25.26
CA ALA A 195 1.08 8.99 26.14
C ALA A 195 1.13 8.33 27.54
N ARG A 196 1.88 7.24 27.71
CA ARG A 196 2.00 6.49 28.96
C ARG A 196 0.63 6.08 29.52
N ASN A 197 0.13 6.79 30.53
CA ASN A 197 -1.13 6.52 31.20
C ASN A 197 -2.26 7.49 30.74
N GLU A 198 -1.94 8.49 29.92
CA GLU A 198 -2.94 9.42 29.39
C GLU A 198 -3.72 8.79 28.24
N GLN A 199 -5.02 9.07 28.18
CA GLN A 199 -5.87 8.56 27.11
C GLN A 199 -5.57 9.29 25.79
N VAL A 200 -5.29 8.54 24.73
CA VAL A 200 -5.14 9.05 23.37
C VAL A 200 -6.50 9.03 22.68
N ARG A 201 -6.96 10.17 22.16
CA ARG A 201 -8.24 10.30 21.45
C ARG A 201 -8.03 10.97 20.09
N TYR A 202 -8.54 10.34 19.03
CA TYR A 202 -8.60 10.90 17.69
C TYR A 202 -10.03 11.35 17.42
N ARG A 203 -10.25 12.65 17.20
CA ARG A 203 -11.55 13.20 16.80
C ARG A 203 -11.53 13.48 15.31
N VAL A 204 -12.29 12.72 14.54
CA VAL A 204 -12.35 12.83 13.08
C VAL A 204 -13.69 13.38 12.64
N TRP A 205 -13.66 14.37 11.74
CA TRP A 205 -14.86 14.93 11.11
C TRP A 205 -14.60 15.27 9.65
N ILE A 206 -15.67 15.44 8.89
CA ILE A 206 -15.62 15.88 7.50
C ILE A 206 -16.03 17.35 7.43
N GLU A 207 -15.24 18.14 6.71
CA GLU A 207 -15.62 19.50 6.31
C GLU A 207 -15.95 19.51 4.81
N HIS A 208 -17.14 20.00 4.47
CA HIS A 208 -17.54 20.21 3.07
C HIS A 208 -17.15 21.62 2.64
N ASP A 209 -16.55 21.76 1.45
CA ASP A 209 -16.10 23.04 0.89
C ASP A 209 -17.27 24.03 0.66
N ASP A 210 -18.53 23.56 0.64
CA ASP A 210 -19.74 24.38 0.41
C ASP A 210 -20.40 24.95 1.70
N CYS A 211 -19.73 24.86 2.85
CA CYS A 211 -20.30 25.34 4.11
C CYS A 211 -20.00 26.83 4.34
N ILE A 212 -21.06 27.64 4.42
CA ILE A 212 -21.04 28.97 5.05
C ILE A 212 -20.38 28.85 6.44
N ALA A 213 -19.47 29.77 6.77
CA ALA A 213 -18.76 29.81 8.05
C ALA A 213 -19.75 29.68 9.22
N GLY A 214 -19.82 28.48 9.84
CA GLY A 214 -20.73 28.19 10.95
C GLY A 214 -21.37 26.80 10.96
N SER A 215 -21.38 26.06 9.85
CA SER A 215 -21.95 24.70 9.81
C SER A 215 -20.99 23.67 10.41
N SER A 216 -21.43 22.99 11.48
CA SER A 216 -20.71 21.92 12.17
C SER A 216 -20.31 20.79 11.23
N GLY A 217 -19.02 20.44 11.22
CA GLY A 217 -18.54 19.24 10.55
C GLY A 217 -19.22 17.97 11.10
N VAL A 218 -19.45 17.00 10.23
CA VAL A 218 -20.06 15.72 10.62
C VAL A 218 -18.99 14.83 11.24
N LEU A 219 -19.19 14.41 12.49
CA LEU A 219 -18.30 13.47 13.18
C LEU A 219 -18.43 12.08 12.54
N VAL A 220 -17.29 11.46 12.26
CA VAL A 220 -17.23 10.12 11.66
C VAL A 220 -17.12 9.08 12.77
N ASN A 221 -18.17 8.29 12.98
CA ASN A 221 -18.18 7.24 14.00
C ASN A 221 -17.36 6.00 13.58
N GLU A 222 -17.07 5.11 14.52
CA GLU A 222 -16.48 3.80 14.24
C GLU A 222 -17.51 2.88 13.57
N GLY A 223 -17.28 2.50 12.31
CA GLY A 223 -18.10 1.52 11.59
C GLY A 223 -18.84 2.03 10.35
N GLU A 224 -18.80 3.33 10.05
CA GLU A 224 -19.39 3.86 8.81
C GLU A 224 -18.46 3.61 7.61
N GLU A 225 -18.82 2.62 6.80
CA GLU A 225 -18.18 2.33 5.51
C GLU A 225 -18.45 3.45 4.51
N LYS A 226 -17.37 3.92 3.87
CA LYS A 226 -17.33 4.71 2.62
C LYS A 226 -18.63 5.48 2.31
N LEU A 227 -18.84 6.59 3.01
CA LEU A 227 -19.70 7.64 2.45
C LEU A 227 -19.03 8.15 1.17
N ASP A 228 -19.74 8.06 0.04
CA ASP A 228 -19.35 8.69 -1.22
C ASP A 228 -19.27 10.20 -0.98
N LEU A 229 -18.06 10.66 -0.68
CA LEU A 229 -17.80 12.05 -0.35
C LEU A 229 -17.60 12.84 -1.63
N GLY A 230 -18.68 13.49 -2.10
CA GLY A 230 -18.52 14.72 -2.85
C GLY A 230 -17.67 15.71 -2.04
N ASN A 231 -16.67 16.33 -2.67
CA ASN A 231 -15.78 17.44 -2.28
C ASN A 231 -15.35 17.66 -0.80
N GLY A 232 -15.72 16.84 0.17
CA GLY A 232 -15.39 17.01 1.57
C GLY A 232 -13.98 16.55 1.90
N ARG A 233 -13.28 17.27 2.78
CA ARG A 233 -11.97 16.87 3.30
C ARG A 233 -12.09 16.35 4.72
N TYR A 234 -11.42 15.24 5.01
CA TYR A 234 -11.33 14.73 6.37
C TYR A 234 -10.39 15.61 7.21
N ARG A 235 -10.76 15.79 8.47
CA ARG A 235 -9.94 16.41 9.50
C ARG A 235 -9.81 15.52 10.71
N CYS A 236 -8.68 15.59 11.39
CA CYS A 236 -8.48 14.91 12.65
C CYS A 236 -7.82 15.84 13.67
N LYS A 237 -8.35 15.86 14.89
CA LYS A 237 -7.66 16.37 16.09
C LYS A 237 -7.18 15.21 16.93
N LEU A 238 -5.91 15.27 17.32
CA LEU A 238 -5.29 14.32 18.24
C LEU A 238 -5.21 14.95 19.63
N LEU A 239 -5.84 14.29 20.59
CA LEU A 239 -5.82 14.68 21.99
C LEU A 239 -5.09 13.63 22.83
N VAL A 240 -4.28 14.10 23.77
CA VAL A 240 -3.67 13.26 24.82
C VAL A 240 -4.11 13.82 26.16
N GLY A 241 -4.91 13.05 26.90
CA GLY A 241 -5.69 13.54 28.02
C GLY A 241 -6.74 14.56 27.56
N GLU A 242 -6.64 15.79 28.04
CA GLU A 242 -7.49 16.93 27.65
C GLU A 242 -6.76 17.92 26.71
N ARG A 243 -5.50 17.65 26.36
CA ARG A 243 -4.67 18.55 25.55
C ARG A 243 -4.79 18.22 24.07
N GLU A 244 -5.14 19.20 23.26
CA GLU A 244 -5.03 19.11 21.79
C GLU A 244 -3.55 19.21 21.40
N ILE A 245 -3.04 18.17 20.74
CA ILE A 245 -1.64 18.08 20.34
C ILE A 245 -1.46 18.60 18.91
N CYS A 246 -2.32 18.17 17.99
CA CYS A 246 -2.27 18.59 16.60
C CYS A 246 -3.64 18.48 15.93
N SER A 247 -3.77 19.16 14.78
CA SER A 247 -4.93 19.12 13.90
C SER A 247 -4.46 19.01 12.45
N VAL A 248 -4.92 17.99 11.73
CA VAL A 248 -4.48 17.65 10.38
C VAL A 248 -5.66 17.50 9.43
N ARG A 249 -5.39 17.61 8.12
CA ARG A 249 -6.34 17.33 7.05
C ARG A 249 -5.82 16.20 6.15
N GLY A 250 -6.72 15.47 5.51
CA GLY A 250 -6.39 14.34 4.66
C GLY A 250 -7.56 13.80 3.86
N TRP A 251 -7.34 12.65 3.23
CA TRP A 251 -8.22 12.09 2.22
C TRP A 251 -9.26 11.10 2.76
N ASN A 252 -8.92 10.43 3.86
CA ASN A 252 -9.78 9.45 4.51
C ASN A 252 -9.46 9.40 6.01
N LYS A 253 -10.31 8.71 6.79
CA LYS A 253 -10.15 8.55 8.24
C LYS A 253 -8.78 7.98 8.63
N ILE A 254 -8.32 6.94 7.96
CA ILE A 254 -7.05 6.25 8.29
C ILE A 254 -5.86 7.18 8.01
N ASP A 255 -5.89 7.91 6.89
CA ASP A 255 -4.88 8.92 6.53
C ASP A 255 -4.79 10.01 7.60
N VAL A 256 -5.90 10.62 7.99
CA VAL A 256 -5.87 11.72 8.97
C VAL A 256 -5.45 11.27 10.37
N GLU A 257 -5.86 10.08 10.81
CA GLU A 257 -5.40 9.53 12.09
C GLU A 257 -3.91 9.21 12.07
N THR A 258 -3.42 8.63 10.97
CA THR A 258 -2.01 8.29 10.80
C THR A 258 -1.16 9.54 10.68
N ALA A 259 -1.63 10.55 9.94
CA ALA A 259 -0.97 11.85 9.81
C ALA A 259 -0.88 12.58 11.15
N ALA A 260 -1.97 12.62 11.92
CA ALA A 260 -1.97 13.24 13.24
C ALA A 260 -0.96 12.55 14.18
N ALA A 261 -0.89 11.23 14.11
CA ALA A 261 0.05 10.44 14.89
C ALA A 261 1.52 10.64 14.45
N ASP A 262 1.77 10.75 13.15
CA ASP A 262 3.11 11.02 12.61
C ASP A 262 3.64 12.40 13.00
N ASP A 263 2.76 13.42 13.05
CA ASP A 263 3.13 14.78 13.44
C ASP A 263 3.63 14.87 14.90
N ILE A 264 3.24 13.95 15.80
CA ILE A 264 3.75 13.90 17.18
C ILE A 264 5.25 13.62 17.22
N ARG A 265 5.84 12.95 16.22
CA ARG A 265 7.30 12.75 16.16
C ARG A 265 8.07 14.08 16.14
N ILE A 266 7.45 15.17 15.67
CA ILE A 266 8.03 16.53 15.72
C ILE A 266 8.19 17.02 17.16
N LEU A 267 7.34 16.56 18.09
CA LEU A 267 7.42 16.91 19.52
C LEU A 267 8.48 16.10 20.28
N LYS A 268 9.05 15.02 19.71
CA LYS A 268 10.17 14.28 20.30
C LYS A 268 11.51 15.03 20.21
N VAL A 269 11.57 16.16 19.47
CA VAL A 269 12.80 16.95 19.22
C VAL A 269 12.84 18.25 20.07
N LYS A 270 11.88 18.45 20.97
CA LYS A 270 11.90 19.51 21.99
C LYS A 270 12.03 18.90 23.37
#